data_AF-D7CQ05-F1
#
_entry.id   AF-D7CQ05-F1
#
_cell.length_a   1.000
_cell.length_b   1.000
_cell.length_c   1.000
_cell.angle_alpha   90.00
_cell.angle_beta   90.00
_cell.angle_gamma   90.00
#
_symmetry.space_group_name_H-M   'P 1'
#
loop_
_entity.id
_entity.type
_entity.pdbx_description
1 polymer ?
#
loop_
_entity_poly.entity_id
_entity_poly.type
_entity_poly.pdbx_seq_one_letter_code
_entity_poly.pdbx_strand_id
1 'polypeptide(L)'
;MRRFGIVLLTTLALLMLLPGAAWAWVDVKEATQGAVLAAAQDGLKVYFVPGARATVSVPQVVSAWSRLPEDIRDKLEGPVSVYLARDDGSLVVDSSVSASVRLQVLGVCSGADTVVLYPGAGVQTFLHELGHMLDHRYGRATSREFLLALVRDKPALSTEPGYVAAAVSYLSGFAPDAGGGDVQVFFSRVMKEEFADAFALYAADRAGIVEALPSTWEEVRAKYAARFEYFDSLFSVGSNS
;
A
#
# COMPACT_ATOMS: atom_id res chain seq x y z
N MET A 1 5.42 16.97 25.44
CA MET A 1 4.66 15.74 25.15
C MET A 1 5.01 15.32 23.72
N ARG A 2 5.91 14.34 23.54
CA ARG A 2 6.46 13.92 22.23
C ARG A 2 6.56 12.39 22.21
N ARG A 3 5.50 11.65 21.87
CA ARG A 3 5.53 10.18 21.70
C ARG A 3 4.36 9.65 20.85
N PHE A 4 4.27 10.01 19.56
CA PHE A 4 3.37 9.28 18.63
C PHE A 4 3.87 9.18 17.17
N GLY A 5 5.05 9.72 16.83
CA GLY A 5 5.56 9.75 15.44
C GLY A 5 6.55 8.65 15.04
N ILE A 6 6.85 7.67 15.91
CA ILE A 6 7.89 6.64 15.69
C ILE A 6 7.32 5.25 15.98
N VAL A 7 6.16 4.94 15.40
CA VAL A 7 5.59 3.58 15.51
C VAL A 7 5.59 2.89 14.15
N LEU A 8 5.38 3.61 13.04
CA LEU A 8 5.33 2.97 11.71
C LEU A 8 6.70 2.48 11.21
N LEU A 9 7.79 3.20 11.54
CA LEU A 9 9.15 2.85 11.10
C LEU A 9 9.85 1.78 11.97
N THR A 10 9.41 1.59 13.22
CA THR A 10 10.02 0.66 14.18
C THR A 10 9.37 -0.71 14.20
N THR A 11 8.07 -0.82 13.87
CA THR A 11 7.37 -2.12 13.87
C THR A 11 7.91 -3.07 12.80
N LEU A 12 8.36 -2.53 11.67
CA LEU A 12 8.91 -3.35 10.59
C LEU A 12 10.33 -3.85 10.92
N ALA A 13 11.14 -3.06 11.64
CA ALA A 13 12.53 -3.44 11.99
C ALA A 13 12.61 -4.67 12.91
N LEU A 14 11.51 -5.01 13.60
CA LEU A 14 11.44 -6.19 14.47
C LEU A 14 11.21 -7.51 13.71
N LEU A 15 10.80 -7.46 12.44
CA LEU A 15 10.65 -8.64 11.56
C LEU A 15 12.00 -9.18 11.04
N MET A 16 13.11 -8.49 11.30
CA MET A 16 14.44 -8.80 10.77
C MET A 16 15.12 -10.05 11.37
N LEU A 17 14.47 -10.78 12.29
CA LEU A 17 15.13 -11.85 13.07
C LEU A 17 14.44 -13.21 13.05
N LEU A 18 13.35 -13.41 12.29
CA LEU A 18 12.61 -14.68 12.29
C LEU A 18 12.59 -15.34 10.89
N PRO A 19 13.49 -16.30 10.62
CA PRO A 19 13.36 -17.17 9.46
C PRO A 19 12.18 -18.13 9.66
N GLY A 20 11.32 -18.27 8.65
CA GLY A 20 10.21 -19.24 8.66
C GLY A 20 8.81 -18.66 8.85
N ALA A 21 8.57 -17.40 8.46
CA ALA A 21 7.24 -16.82 8.59
C ALA A 21 6.21 -17.44 7.63
N ALA A 22 5.33 -18.28 8.18
CA ALA A 22 4.19 -18.83 7.47
C ALA A 22 3.10 -17.76 7.41
N TRP A 23 3.07 -17.02 6.31
CA TRP A 23 2.14 -15.93 6.07
C TRP A 23 0.70 -16.44 6.04
N ALA A 24 -0.16 -15.92 6.92
CA ALA A 24 -1.58 -16.26 6.88
C ALA A 24 -2.23 -15.60 5.67
N TRP A 25 -2.98 -16.40 4.90
CA TRP A 25 -3.76 -15.93 3.78
C TRP A 25 -5.08 -15.38 4.31
N VAL A 26 -5.39 -14.13 3.98
CA VAL A 26 -6.73 -13.60 4.16
C VAL A 26 -7.64 -14.26 3.13
N ASP A 27 -8.65 -15.01 3.58
CA ASP A 27 -9.67 -15.52 2.66
C ASP A 27 -10.63 -14.39 2.27
N VAL A 28 -10.32 -13.74 1.16
CA VAL A 28 -11.14 -12.67 0.57
C VAL A 28 -12.58 -13.14 0.33
N LYS A 29 -12.80 -14.43 0.09
CA LYS A 29 -14.14 -14.98 -0.11
C LYS A 29 -14.98 -14.90 1.18
N GLU A 30 -14.37 -15.17 2.32
CA GLU A 30 -15.03 -15.06 3.62
C GLU A 30 -15.24 -13.58 3.99
N ALA A 31 -14.22 -12.74 3.79
CA ALA A 31 -14.28 -11.31 4.09
C ALA A 31 -15.32 -10.52 3.26
N THR A 32 -15.72 -11.06 2.11
CA THR A 32 -16.70 -10.45 1.19
C THR A 32 -18.07 -11.14 1.21
N GLN A 33 -18.24 -12.19 2.01
CA GLN A 33 -19.47 -12.97 2.03
C GLN A 33 -20.67 -12.14 2.53
N GLY A 34 -21.75 -12.14 1.76
CA GLY A 34 -22.97 -11.41 2.11
C GLY A 34 -22.85 -9.89 1.96
N ALA A 35 -21.83 -9.39 1.26
CA ALA A 35 -21.68 -7.97 0.99
C ALA A 35 -22.83 -7.43 0.14
N VAL A 36 -23.29 -6.23 0.48
CA VAL A 36 -24.38 -5.52 -0.22
C VAL A 36 -23.79 -4.29 -0.89
N LEU A 37 -24.17 -4.04 -2.15
CA LEU A 37 -23.75 -2.83 -2.86
C LEU A 37 -24.34 -1.59 -2.16
N ALA A 38 -23.46 -0.71 -1.68
CA ALA A 38 -23.84 0.50 -0.97
C ALA A 38 -23.73 1.75 -1.86
N ALA A 39 -22.75 1.78 -2.77
CA ALA A 39 -22.57 2.86 -3.74
C ALA A 39 -21.91 2.35 -5.02
N ALA A 40 -22.18 3.02 -6.13
CA ALA A 40 -21.46 2.83 -7.39
C ALA A 40 -21.30 4.18 -8.09
N GLN A 41 -20.08 4.51 -8.52
CA GLN A 41 -19.76 5.78 -9.17
C GLN A 41 -18.49 5.64 -10.01
N ASP A 42 -18.54 6.04 -11.29
CA ASP A 42 -17.35 6.25 -12.15
C ASP A 42 -16.30 5.12 -12.05
N GLY A 43 -16.73 3.88 -12.28
CA GLY A 43 -15.87 2.69 -12.21
C GLY A 43 -15.65 2.12 -10.80
N LEU A 44 -16.01 2.84 -9.73
CA LEU A 44 -15.99 2.35 -8.35
C LEU A 44 -17.31 1.66 -8.00
N LYS A 45 -17.23 0.53 -7.29
CA LYS A 45 -18.32 -0.10 -6.56
C LYS A 45 -17.90 -0.28 -5.11
N VAL A 46 -18.69 0.24 -4.18
CA VAL A 46 -18.45 0.08 -2.75
C VAL A 46 -19.52 -0.83 -2.17
N TYR A 47 -19.07 -1.91 -1.57
CA TYR A 47 -19.86 -2.91 -0.89
C TYR A 47 -19.68 -2.79 0.61
N PHE A 48 -20.75 -3.03 1.35
CA PHE A 48 -20.75 -3.09 2.80
C PHE A 48 -21.17 -4.48 3.26
N VAL A 49 -20.38 -5.11 4.13
CA VAL A 49 -20.76 -6.37 4.77
C VAL A 49 -21.61 -6.06 6.01
N PRO A 50 -22.84 -6.58 6.14
CA PRO A 50 -23.68 -6.33 7.30
C PRO A 50 -22.97 -6.62 8.63
N GLY A 51 -22.92 -5.61 9.51
CA GLY A 51 -22.20 -5.67 10.78
C GLY A 51 -20.73 -5.25 10.71
N ALA A 52 -20.28 -4.69 9.59
CA ALA A 52 -18.96 -4.11 9.46
C ALA A 52 -18.77 -2.90 10.39
N ARG A 53 -17.54 -2.76 10.90
CA ARG A 53 -17.10 -1.67 11.78
C ARG A 53 -15.88 -0.95 11.19
N ALA A 54 -15.85 -0.82 9.86
CA ALA A 54 -14.84 -0.06 9.16
C ALA A 54 -14.82 1.39 9.69
N THR A 55 -13.63 1.93 9.92
CA THR A 55 -13.46 3.32 10.37
C THR A 55 -13.73 4.29 9.22
N VAL A 56 -13.33 3.91 8.00
CA VAL A 56 -13.72 4.57 6.77
C VAL A 56 -15.16 4.21 6.39
N SER A 57 -15.94 5.23 6.06
CA SER A 57 -17.34 5.09 5.63
C SER A 57 -17.46 5.06 4.11
N VAL A 58 -18.60 4.53 3.60
CA VAL A 58 -18.90 4.54 2.15
C VAL A 58 -18.77 5.94 1.54
N PRO A 59 -19.32 7.02 2.13
CA PRO A 59 -19.13 8.36 1.59
C PRO A 59 -17.67 8.83 1.55
N GLN A 60 -16.83 8.41 2.51
CA GLN A 60 -15.41 8.77 2.50
C GLN A 60 -14.65 8.06 1.37
N VAL A 61 -14.94 6.78 1.12
CA VAL A 61 -14.34 6.05 -0.03
C VAL A 61 -14.76 6.68 -1.35
N VAL A 62 -16.06 6.96 -1.52
CA VAL A 62 -16.60 7.60 -2.73
C VAL A 62 -16.01 9.00 -2.92
N SER A 63 -15.94 9.80 -1.86
CA SER A 63 -15.33 11.13 -1.88
C SER A 63 -13.85 11.05 -2.30
N ALA A 64 -13.07 10.18 -1.67
CA ALA A 64 -11.67 9.99 -2.01
C ALA A 64 -11.48 9.60 -3.48
N TRP A 65 -12.26 8.63 -3.99
CA TRP A 65 -12.23 8.22 -5.39
C TRP A 65 -12.59 9.36 -6.36
N SER A 66 -13.66 10.10 -6.08
CA SER A 66 -14.12 11.20 -6.93
C SER A 66 -13.10 12.34 -7.03
N ARG A 67 -12.26 12.51 -6.01
CA ARG A 67 -11.22 13.53 -5.96
C ARG A 67 -9.90 13.11 -6.60
N LEU A 68 -9.71 11.82 -6.86
CA LEU A 68 -8.52 11.35 -7.58
C LEU A 68 -8.46 12.04 -8.95
N PRO A 69 -7.30 12.56 -9.35
CA PRO A 69 -7.05 12.98 -10.71
C PRO A 69 -7.48 11.92 -11.75
N GLU A 70 -7.97 12.37 -12.90
CA GLU A 70 -8.47 11.49 -13.97
C GLU A 70 -7.37 10.58 -14.52
N ASP A 71 -6.16 11.12 -14.72
CA ASP A 71 -4.96 10.36 -15.11
C ASP A 71 -4.68 9.17 -14.18
N ILE A 72 -4.81 9.35 -12.86
CA ILE A 72 -4.65 8.27 -11.88
C ILE A 72 -5.79 7.25 -12.00
N ARG A 73 -7.04 7.70 -12.11
CA ARG A 73 -8.20 6.79 -12.24
C ARG A 73 -8.15 5.98 -13.54
N ASP A 74 -7.73 6.59 -14.64
CA ASP A 74 -7.59 5.94 -15.94
C ASP A 74 -6.54 4.83 -15.88
N LYS A 75 -5.43 5.04 -15.15
CA LYS A 75 -4.42 3.99 -14.92
C LYS A 75 -4.89 2.86 -14.00
N LEU A 76 -5.95 3.08 -13.21
CA LEU A 76 -6.67 2.03 -12.48
C LEU A 76 -7.76 1.36 -13.36
N GLU A 77 -7.53 1.33 -14.68
CA GLU A 77 -8.27 0.69 -15.79
C GLU A 77 -9.43 -0.27 -15.46
N GLY A 78 -10.67 0.20 -15.35
CA GLY A 78 -11.83 -0.68 -15.17
C GLY A 78 -12.31 -0.79 -13.72
N PRO A 79 -13.18 -1.76 -13.40
CA PRO A 79 -13.95 -1.69 -12.16
C PRO A 79 -13.07 -1.87 -10.93
N VAL A 80 -13.26 -0.99 -9.95
CA VAL A 80 -12.68 -1.09 -8.61
C VAL A 80 -13.79 -1.45 -7.64
N SER A 81 -13.68 -2.62 -7.01
CA SER A 81 -14.62 -3.11 -6.01
C SER A 81 -14.00 -2.98 -4.62
N VAL A 82 -14.61 -2.15 -3.78
CA VAL A 82 -14.17 -1.92 -2.39
C VAL A 82 -15.16 -2.58 -1.44
N TYR A 83 -14.68 -3.43 -0.54
CA TYR A 83 -15.49 -4.10 0.46
C TYR A 83 -15.17 -3.58 1.85
N LEU A 84 -16.15 -3.00 2.53
CA LEU A 84 -16.05 -2.66 3.95
C LEU A 84 -16.39 -3.90 4.76
N ALA A 85 -15.36 -4.58 5.27
CA ALA A 85 -15.45 -5.89 5.91
C ALA A 85 -15.74 -5.79 7.42
N ARG A 86 -16.14 -6.93 7.99
CA ARG A 86 -16.38 -7.07 9.44
C ARG A 86 -15.07 -7.23 10.19
N ASP A 87 -15.12 -6.92 11.48
CA ASP A 87 -14.18 -7.51 12.43
C ASP A 87 -14.65 -8.94 12.68
N ASP A 88 -14.17 -9.90 11.91
CA ASP A 88 -14.41 -11.31 12.18
C ASP A 88 -13.36 -11.88 13.16
N GLY A 89 -12.48 -11.03 13.71
CA GLY A 89 -11.36 -11.48 14.54
C GLY A 89 -10.28 -12.22 13.74
N SER A 90 -10.38 -12.28 12.40
CA SER A 90 -9.31 -12.70 11.49
C SER A 90 -8.26 -11.58 11.36
N LEU A 91 -7.80 -11.09 12.52
CA LEU A 91 -6.44 -10.63 12.63
C LEU A 91 -5.58 -11.79 12.12
N VAL A 92 -4.88 -11.56 11.02
CA VAL A 92 -3.81 -12.44 10.55
C VAL A 92 -2.76 -12.48 11.67
N VAL A 93 -2.96 -13.41 12.60
CA VAL A 93 -1.94 -13.82 13.55
C VAL A 93 -1.05 -14.74 12.74
N ASP A 94 0.03 -14.18 12.22
CA ASP A 94 1.15 -14.98 11.79
C ASP A 94 1.60 -15.81 12.99
N SER A 95 1.37 -17.13 12.93
CA SER A 95 1.75 -18.07 13.99
C SER A 95 3.27 -18.20 14.18
N SER A 96 4.08 -17.65 13.25
CA SER A 96 5.54 -17.57 13.37
C SER A 96 6.03 -16.32 14.11
N VAL A 97 5.16 -15.31 14.25
CA VAL A 97 5.48 -14.07 14.95
C VAL A 97 5.05 -14.29 16.39
N SER A 98 6.01 -14.27 17.32
CA SER A 98 5.74 -14.39 18.76
C SER A 98 4.51 -13.57 19.16
N ALA A 99 3.67 -14.10 20.04
CA ALA A 99 2.37 -13.54 20.48
C ALA A 99 2.38 -12.05 20.89
N SER A 100 3.56 -11.43 20.99
CA SER A 100 3.84 -10.03 21.24
C SER A 100 3.73 -9.07 20.05
N VAL A 101 3.60 -9.53 18.80
CA VAL A 101 3.40 -8.62 17.63
C VAL A 101 2.18 -9.04 16.83
N ARG A 102 1.01 -8.60 17.27
CA ARG A 102 -0.22 -8.65 16.47
C ARG A 102 -0.14 -7.55 15.41
N LEU A 103 0.19 -7.88 14.17
CA LEU A 103 0.07 -6.95 13.05
C LEU A 103 -1.41 -6.87 12.66
N GLN A 104 -2.04 -5.73 12.93
CA GLN A 104 -3.40 -5.49 12.47
C GLN A 104 -3.35 -5.16 10.97
N VAL A 105 -3.81 -6.10 10.15
CA VAL A 105 -4.04 -5.87 8.72
C VAL A 105 -5.28 -5.00 8.59
N LEU A 106 -5.11 -3.78 8.07
CA LEU A 106 -6.19 -2.81 7.91
C LEU A 106 -6.81 -2.84 6.51
N GLY A 107 -6.07 -3.32 5.51
CA GLY A 107 -6.54 -3.44 4.14
C GLY A 107 -5.87 -4.60 3.42
N VAL A 108 -6.51 -5.08 2.36
CA VAL A 108 -5.93 -6.04 1.42
C VAL A 108 -6.42 -5.71 0.00
N CYS A 109 -5.47 -5.57 -0.91
CA CYS A 109 -5.71 -5.66 -2.35
C CYS A 109 -5.65 -7.13 -2.80
N SER A 110 -6.73 -7.61 -3.41
CA SER A 110 -6.81 -8.94 -4.00
C SER A 110 -6.90 -8.83 -5.52
N GLY A 111 -5.79 -9.13 -6.20
CA GLY A 111 -5.73 -9.09 -7.66
C GLY A 111 -5.82 -7.67 -8.22
N ALA A 112 -6.48 -7.54 -9.37
CA ALA A 112 -6.50 -6.28 -10.13
C ALA A 112 -7.73 -5.41 -9.88
N ASP A 113 -8.74 -5.88 -9.15
CA ASP A 113 -10.05 -5.20 -9.07
C ASP A 113 -10.65 -5.12 -7.68
N THR A 114 -10.08 -5.79 -6.67
CA THR A 114 -10.70 -5.93 -5.36
C THR A 114 -9.86 -5.34 -4.25
N VAL A 115 -10.46 -4.47 -3.44
CA VAL A 115 -9.92 -3.94 -2.18
C VAL A 115 -10.84 -4.34 -1.04
N VAL A 116 -10.28 -4.86 0.04
CA VAL A 116 -10.99 -5.15 1.28
C VAL A 116 -10.45 -4.23 2.36
N LEU A 117 -11.32 -3.52 3.08
CA LEU A 117 -10.97 -2.61 4.16
C LEU A 117 -11.56 -3.10 5.47
N TYR A 118 -10.68 -3.34 6.44
CA TYR A 118 -11.00 -3.87 7.76
C TYR A 118 -11.26 -2.74 8.76
N PRO A 119 -11.84 -3.06 9.93
CA PRO A 119 -11.94 -2.12 11.06
C PRO A 119 -10.60 -1.46 11.38
N GLY A 120 -10.61 -0.12 11.52
CA GLY A 120 -9.40 0.69 11.67
C GLY A 120 -8.85 1.28 10.37
N ALA A 121 -9.27 0.78 9.20
CA ALA A 121 -8.86 1.33 7.91
C ALA A 121 -9.36 2.77 7.73
N GLY A 122 -8.44 3.66 7.39
CA GLY A 122 -8.73 5.04 7.01
C GLY A 122 -8.72 5.24 5.49
N VAL A 123 -8.91 6.48 5.05
CA VAL A 123 -8.78 6.84 3.63
C VAL A 123 -7.37 6.58 3.11
N GLN A 124 -6.33 6.77 3.94
CA GLN A 124 -4.96 6.42 3.55
C GLN A 124 -4.82 4.93 3.23
N THR A 125 -5.44 4.04 4.02
CA THR A 125 -5.40 2.59 3.77
C THR A 125 -6.06 2.25 2.43
N PHE A 126 -7.20 2.88 2.14
CA PHE A 126 -7.84 2.74 0.83
C PHE A 126 -6.90 3.15 -0.32
N LEU A 127 -6.25 4.30 -0.22
CA LEU A 127 -5.31 4.77 -1.25
C LEU A 127 -4.07 3.87 -1.36
N HIS A 128 -3.59 3.31 -0.25
CA HIS A 128 -2.50 2.33 -0.22
C HIS A 128 -2.88 1.06 -0.99
N GLU A 129 -4.07 0.50 -0.75
CA GLU A 129 -4.52 -0.70 -1.48
C GLU A 129 -4.74 -0.42 -2.98
N LEU A 130 -5.10 0.80 -3.37
CA LEU A 130 -5.10 1.19 -4.78
C LEU A 130 -3.69 1.20 -5.39
N GLY A 131 -2.65 1.47 -4.60
CA GLY A 131 -1.25 1.34 -5.02
C GLY A 131 -0.85 -0.10 -5.32
N HIS A 132 -1.24 -1.05 -4.46
CA HIS A 132 -1.07 -2.49 -4.75
C HIS A 132 -1.85 -2.91 -6.00
N MET A 133 -3.07 -2.41 -6.17
CA MET A 133 -3.89 -2.65 -7.36
C MET A 133 -3.21 -2.13 -8.62
N LEU A 134 -2.65 -0.93 -8.58
CA LEU A 134 -1.89 -0.34 -9.67
C LEU A 134 -0.71 -1.26 -10.04
N ASP A 135 0.11 -1.67 -9.06
CA ASP A 135 1.23 -2.59 -9.31
C ASP A 135 0.76 -3.91 -9.95
N HIS A 136 -0.38 -4.45 -9.52
CA HIS A 136 -0.97 -5.65 -10.12
C HIS A 136 -1.35 -5.47 -11.59
N ARG A 137 -1.97 -4.34 -11.95
CA ARG A 137 -2.44 -4.06 -13.32
C ARG A 137 -1.28 -3.89 -14.30
N TYR A 138 -0.16 -3.36 -13.83
CA TYR A 138 1.08 -3.28 -14.60
C TYR A 138 1.96 -4.54 -14.50
N GLY A 139 1.38 -5.70 -14.17
CA GLY A 139 2.08 -6.98 -14.21
C GLY A 139 3.10 -7.19 -13.09
N ARG A 140 2.97 -6.47 -11.95
CA ARG A 140 3.84 -6.56 -10.76
C ARG A 140 5.29 -6.14 -11.01
N ALA A 141 5.55 -5.45 -12.12
CA ALA A 141 6.87 -4.95 -12.48
C ALA A 141 7.09 -3.51 -11.99
N THR A 142 6.02 -2.75 -11.75
CA THR A 142 6.09 -1.31 -11.47
C THR A 142 6.73 -1.01 -10.13
N SER A 143 6.46 -1.79 -9.08
CA SER A 143 7.14 -1.63 -7.78
C SER A 143 8.65 -1.88 -7.87
N ARG A 144 9.09 -2.78 -8.77
CA ARG A 144 10.51 -3.03 -9.07
C ARG A 144 11.11 -1.88 -9.90
N GLU A 145 10.44 -1.43 -10.95
CA GLU A 145 10.88 -0.31 -11.80
C GLU A 145 10.97 0.99 -11.02
N PHE A 146 9.98 1.25 -10.15
CA PHE A 146 9.98 2.33 -9.19
C PHE A 146 11.24 2.34 -8.34
N LEU A 147 11.58 1.22 -7.69
CA LEU A 147 12.80 1.15 -6.89
C LEU A 147 14.06 1.28 -7.72
N LEU A 148 14.12 0.69 -8.93
CA LEU A 148 15.26 0.85 -9.82
C LEU A 148 15.44 2.32 -10.25
N ALA A 149 14.36 3.05 -10.52
CA ALA A 149 14.39 4.47 -10.84
C ALA A 149 14.91 5.28 -9.64
N LEU A 150 14.42 4.99 -8.43
CA LEU A 150 14.88 5.65 -7.21
C LEU A 150 16.38 5.43 -6.95
N VAL A 151 16.88 4.21 -7.20
CA VAL A 151 18.31 3.86 -7.07
C VAL A 151 19.16 4.60 -8.11
N ARG A 152 18.72 4.56 -9.37
CA ARG A 152 19.50 5.05 -10.51
C ARG A 152 19.66 6.56 -10.48
N ASP A 153 18.58 7.28 -10.20
CA ASP A 153 18.54 8.73 -10.38
C ASP A 153 18.90 9.47 -9.07
N LYS A 154 18.76 8.83 -7.90
CA LYS A 154 19.10 9.42 -6.59
C LYS A 154 19.94 8.45 -5.74
N PRO A 155 21.23 8.23 -6.06
CA PRO A 155 22.10 7.29 -5.34
C PRO A 155 22.25 7.59 -3.84
N ALA A 156 21.96 8.82 -3.39
CA ALA A 156 21.91 9.16 -1.96
C ALA A 156 20.84 8.34 -1.19
N LEU A 157 19.78 7.86 -1.85
CA LEU A 157 18.78 6.97 -1.25
C LEU A 157 19.35 5.58 -0.90
N SER A 158 20.47 5.18 -1.51
CA SER A 158 21.21 3.96 -1.11
C SER A 158 21.87 4.07 0.27
N THR A 159 21.96 5.30 0.81
CA THR A 159 22.56 5.60 2.12
C THR A 159 21.50 5.95 3.17
N GLU A 160 20.21 5.99 2.82
CA GLU A 160 19.15 6.17 3.81
C GLU A 160 19.03 4.93 4.72
N PRO A 161 19.03 5.08 6.05
CA PRO A 161 18.82 3.95 6.95
C PRO A 161 17.42 3.37 6.74
N GLY A 162 17.35 2.05 6.51
CA GLY A 162 16.08 1.31 6.41
C GLY A 162 15.96 0.46 5.14
N TYR A 163 14.71 0.11 4.81
CA TYR A 163 14.33 -0.86 3.79
C TYR A 163 14.79 -0.54 2.38
N VAL A 164 14.84 0.75 2.04
CA VAL A 164 15.25 1.23 0.72
C VAL A 164 16.71 0.85 0.47
N ALA A 165 17.64 1.17 1.37
CA ALA A 165 19.05 0.79 1.24
C ALA A 165 19.27 -0.73 1.17
N ALA A 166 18.48 -1.51 1.90
CA ALA A 166 18.52 -2.97 1.84
C ALA A 166 18.03 -3.50 0.48
N ALA A 167 16.91 -2.96 -0.03
CA ALA A 167 16.36 -3.31 -1.35
C ALA A 167 17.29 -2.86 -2.50
N VAL A 168 17.89 -1.67 -2.40
CA VAL A 168 18.93 -1.16 -3.31
C VAL A 168 20.12 -2.12 -3.36
N SER A 169 20.61 -2.55 -2.19
CA SER A 169 21.77 -3.44 -2.08
C SER A 169 21.49 -4.83 -2.68
N TYR A 170 20.28 -5.34 -2.48
CA TYR A 170 19.82 -6.60 -3.09
C TYR A 170 19.72 -6.49 -4.63
N LEU A 171 19.10 -5.41 -5.14
CA LEU A 171 18.97 -5.17 -6.58
C LEU A 171 20.30 -4.87 -7.27
N SER A 172 21.29 -4.35 -6.55
CA SER A 172 22.64 -4.03 -7.05
C SER A 172 23.61 -5.23 -7.04
N GLY A 173 23.13 -6.44 -6.73
CA GLY A 173 23.92 -7.67 -6.81
C GLY A 173 24.82 -7.96 -5.60
N PHE A 174 24.63 -7.28 -4.46
CA PHE A 174 25.46 -7.45 -3.26
C PHE A 174 25.00 -8.55 -2.29
N ALA A 175 24.07 -9.42 -2.68
CA ALA A 175 23.76 -10.64 -1.93
C ALA A 175 23.84 -11.89 -2.83
N PRO A 176 25.05 -12.29 -3.28
CA PRO A 176 25.26 -13.66 -3.67
C PRO A 176 25.28 -14.53 -2.40
N ASP A 177 24.55 -15.64 -2.43
CA ASP A 177 24.74 -16.80 -1.53
C ASP A 177 24.10 -16.81 -0.12
N ALA A 178 22.95 -16.14 0.09
CA ALA A 178 22.11 -16.38 1.26
C ALA A 178 20.75 -17.01 0.89
N GLY A 179 20.64 -18.34 0.93
CA GLY A 179 19.38 -19.03 1.28
C GLY A 179 18.16 -18.93 0.33
N GLY A 180 18.33 -18.46 -0.91
CA GLY A 180 17.56 -18.86 -2.10
C GLY A 180 16.10 -18.42 -2.30
N GLY A 181 15.25 -18.30 -1.26
CA GLY A 181 13.81 -18.05 -1.45
C GLY A 181 13.23 -16.96 -0.55
N ASP A 182 13.45 -17.08 0.76
CA ASP A 182 12.79 -16.22 1.76
C ASP A 182 13.26 -14.76 1.67
N VAL A 183 14.53 -14.54 1.36
CA VAL A 183 15.12 -13.20 1.18
C VAL A 183 14.53 -12.51 -0.05
N GLN A 184 14.32 -13.25 -1.15
CA GLN A 184 13.73 -12.70 -2.37
C GLN A 184 12.25 -12.33 -2.18
N VAL A 185 11.49 -13.19 -1.49
CA VAL A 185 10.10 -12.93 -1.11
C VAL A 185 10.00 -11.71 -0.21
N PHE A 186 10.89 -11.61 0.79
CA PHE A 186 10.98 -10.47 1.70
C PHE A 186 11.21 -9.15 0.94
N PHE A 187 12.25 -9.09 0.09
CA PHE A 187 12.52 -7.89 -0.67
C PHE A 187 11.36 -7.55 -1.60
N SER A 188 10.83 -8.53 -2.36
CA SER A 188 9.67 -8.30 -3.22
C SER A 188 8.49 -7.70 -2.48
N ARG A 189 8.27 -8.06 -1.21
CA ARG A 189 7.20 -7.48 -0.41
C ARG A 189 7.51 -6.04 -0.01
N VAL A 190 8.71 -5.80 0.52
CA VAL A 190 9.18 -4.44 0.85
C VAL A 190 9.02 -3.49 -0.34
N MET A 191 9.34 -3.96 -1.56
CA MET A 191 9.19 -3.16 -2.77
C MET A 191 7.74 -2.72 -3.02
N LYS A 192 6.79 -3.63 -2.81
CA LYS A 192 5.36 -3.40 -3.02
C LYS A 192 4.78 -2.47 -1.97
N GLU A 193 5.11 -2.69 -0.69
CA GLU A 193 4.62 -1.84 0.39
C GLU A 193 5.14 -0.40 0.25
N GLU A 194 6.43 -0.22 -0.07
CA GLU A 194 7.01 1.11 -0.29
C GLU A 194 6.36 1.83 -1.48
N PHE A 195 6.10 1.09 -2.57
CA PHE A 195 5.39 1.63 -3.72
C PHE A 195 3.96 2.06 -3.36
N ALA A 196 3.21 1.20 -2.67
CA ALA A 196 1.84 1.46 -2.25
C ALA A 196 1.73 2.64 -1.27
N ASP A 197 2.64 2.73 -0.30
CA ASP A 197 2.72 3.86 0.63
C ASP A 197 3.05 5.17 -0.08
N ALA A 198 4.06 5.14 -0.97
CA ALA A 198 4.43 6.31 -1.74
C ALA A 198 3.30 6.76 -2.68
N PHE A 199 2.61 5.82 -3.31
CA PHE A 199 1.45 6.09 -4.15
C PHE A 199 0.31 6.70 -3.33
N ALA A 200 0.01 6.17 -2.15
CA ALA A 200 -1.06 6.68 -1.30
C ALA A 200 -0.85 8.15 -0.95
N LEU A 201 0.38 8.52 -0.57
CA LEU A 201 0.75 9.89 -0.26
C LEU A 201 0.69 10.79 -1.50
N TYR A 202 1.18 10.31 -2.64
CA TYR A 202 1.14 11.04 -3.91
C TYR A 202 -0.30 11.32 -4.36
N ALA A 203 -1.14 10.29 -4.36
CA ALA A 203 -2.55 10.39 -4.73
C ALA A 203 -3.31 11.31 -3.77
N ALA A 204 -3.05 11.20 -2.45
CA ALA A 204 -3.65 12.08 -1.45
C ALA A 204 -3.26 13.56 -1.65
N ASP A 205 -1.98 13.87 -1.89
CA ASP A 205 -1.50 15.23 -2.15
C ASP A 205 -2.14 15.79 -3.42
N ARG A 206 -2.12 15.03 -4.52
CA ARG A 206 -2.71 15.46 -5.80
C ARG A 206 -4.23 15.63 -5.76
N ALA A 207 -4.93 14.85 -4.95
CA ALA A 207 -6.37 14.97 -4.75
C ALA A 207 -6.76 15.99 -3.66
N GLY A 208 -5.78 16.53 -2.92
CA GLY A 208 -5.97 17.43 -1.78
C GLY A 208 -6.64 16.77 -0.57
N ILE A 209 -6.53 15.44 -0.41
CA ILE A 209 -7.17 14.66 0.66
C ILE A 209 -6.32 14.75 1.92
N VAL A 210 -6.47 15.87 2.65
CA VAL A 210 -5.63 16.21 3.81
C VAL A 210 -5.73 15.18 4.93
N GLU A 211 -6.90 14.56 5.12
CA GLU A 211 -7.12 13.53 6.14
C GLU A 211 -6.36 12.22 5.89
N ALA A 212 -5.84 12.00 4.68
CA ALA A 212 -5.00 10.87 4.34
C ALA A 212 -3.49 11.18 4.44
N LEU A 213 -3.13 12.44 4.71
CA LEU A 213 -1.74 12.88 4.83
C LEU A 213 -1.30 12.89 6.31
N PRO A 214 -0.02 12.55 6.58
CA PRO A 214 0.52 12.66 7.93
C PRO A 214 0.57 14.13 8.37
N SER A 215 0.47 14.38 9.67
CA SER A 215 0.56 15.74 10.22
C SER A 215 1.89 16.45 9.95
N THR A 216 2.94 15.70 9.63
CA THR A 216 4.26 16.18 9.21
C THR A 216 4.41 16.23 7.69
N TRP A 217 3.32 16.51 6.96
CA TRP A 217 3.26 16.36 5.51
C TRP A 217 4.40 17.08 4.77
N GLU A 218 4.70 18.33 5.11
CA GLU A 218 5.76 19.09 4.44
C GLU A 218 7.14 18.42 4.54
N GLU A 219 7.47 17.85 5.70
CA GLU A 219 8.74 17.12 5.91
C GLU A 219 8.73 15.80 5.13
N VAL A 220 7.61 15.09 5.14
CA VAL A 220 7.44 13.82 4.41
C VAL A 220 7.50 14.06 2.90
N ARG A 221 6.86 15.10 2.40
CA ARG A 221 6.84 15.48 0.99
C ARG A 221 8.24 15.76 0.47
N ALA A 222 9.05 16.49 1.23
CA ALA A 222 10.45 16.73 0.89
C ALA A 222 11.25 15.41 0.80
N LYS A 223 11.02 14.48 1.73
CA LYS A 223 11.66 13.15 1.70
C LYS A 223 11.17 12.28 0.53
N TYR A 224 9.91 12.44 0.13
CA TYR A 224 9.26 11.65 -0.92
C TYR A 224 9.40 12.28 -2.32
N ALA A 225 10.10 13.40 -2.47
CA ALA A 225 10.21 14.13 -3.73
C ALA A 225 10.60 13.25 -4.93
N ALA A 226 11.61 12.37 -4.77
CA ALA A 226 12.04 11.46 -5.84
C ALA A 226 10.96 10.42 -6.22
N ARG A 227 10.14 9.99 -5.26
CA ARG A 227 9.03 9.06 -5.48
C ARG A 227 7.91 9.75 -6.24
N PHE A 228 7.70 11.02 -5.94
CA PHE A 228 6.68 11.84 -6.59
C PHE A 228 7.08 12.16 -8.02
N GLU A 229 8.35 12.50 -8.27
CA GLU A 229 8.91 12.63 -9.63
C GLU A 229 8.67 11.36 -10.47
N TYR A 230 8.84 10.17 -9.88
CA TYR A 230 8.51 8.93 -10.57
C TYR A 230 7.01 8.83 -10.93
N PHE A 231 6.12 9.09 -9.97
CA PHE A 231 4.68 9.05 -10.24
C PHE A 231 4.24 10.11 -11.24
N ASP A 232 4.79 11.32 -11.15
CA ASP A 232 4.59 12.35 -12.17
C ASP A 232 4.96 11.80 -13.54
N SER A 233 6.12 11.13 -13.70
CA SER A 233 6.49 10.53 -14.98
C SER A 233 5.55 9.39 -15.43
N LEU A 234 5.02 8.60 -14.49
CA LEU A 234 4.10 7.50 -14.76
C LEU A 234 2.72 8.00 -15.24
N PHE A 235 2.25 9.13 -14.68
CA PHE A 235 0.94 9.70 -14.98
C PHE A 235 0.99 10.84 -16.02
N SER A 236 2.17 11.37 -16.37
CA SER A 236 2.33 12.46 -17.34
C SER A 236 2.18 12.05 -18.82
N VAL A 237 1.88 10.78 -19.13
CA VAL A 237 1.70 10.34 -20.53
C VAL A 237 0.28 10.70 -21.00
N GLY A 238 0.09 11.99 -21.28
CA GLY A 238 -1.16 12.59 -21.78
C GLY A 238 -1.01 13.99 -22.38
N SER A 239 0.21 14.43 -22.73
CA SER A 239 0.45 15.71 -23.40
C SER A 239 1.38 15.60 -24.62
N ASN A 240 1.20 14.53 -25.41
CA ASN A 240 1.57 14.53 -26.82
C ASN A 240 0.36 14.01 -27.62
N SER A 241 -0.60 14.92 -27.82
CA SER A 241 -1.52 14.93 -28.94
C SER A 241 -0.77 15.09 -30.25
#